data_AF-A0A0Q7TYA7-F1
#
_entry.id   AF-A0A0Q7TYA7-F1
#
_cell.length_a   1.000
_cell.length_b   1.000
_cell.length_c   1.000
_cell.angle_alpha   90.00
_cell.angle_beta   90.00
_cell.angle_gamma   90.00
#
_symmetry.space_group_name_H-M   'P 1'
#
loop_
_entity.id
_entity.type
_entity.pdbx_description
1 polymer ?
#
loop_
_entity_poly.entity_id
_entity_poly.type
_entity_poly.pdbx_seq_one_letter_code
_entity_poly.pdbx_strand_id
1 'polypeptide(L)'
;MKHVLVALAAAVTFTTILAGSPARADSDDVKWVGQCVKDNKDEGQTVEVITAYCTCMNNKMSSNETRTITQWEKSHKTEMEACSTQAGWKGR
;
A
#
# COMPACT_ATOMS: atom_id res chain seq x y z
N MET A 1 -42.63 -26.58 3.58
CA MET A 1 -42.37 -25.93 2.27
C MET A 1 -42.81 -24.48 2.43
N LYS A 2 -41.85 -23.58 2.62
CA LYS A 2 -41.33 -22.63 1.61
C LYS A 2 -42.37 -21.58 1.24
N HIS A 3 -42.01 -20.31 1.49
CA HIS A 3 -42.43 -19.00 0.93
C HIS A 3 -42.31 -17.98 2.09
N VAL A 4 -41.12 -17.48 2.44
CA VAL A 4 -40.30 -16.44 1.75
C VAL A 4 -41.04 -15.11 1.65
N LEU A 5 -40.45 -14.09 2.31
CA LEU A 5 -40.61 -12.62 2.18
C LEU A 5 -41.52 -11.90 3.18
N VAL A 6 -40.89 -11.30 4.20
CA VAL A 6 -41.13 -9.88 4.52
C VAL A 6 -39.78 -9.22 4.70
N ALA A 7 -39.44 -8.34 3.76
CA ALA A 7 -38.23 -7.53 3.76
C ALA A 7 -38.37 -6.39 4.79
N LEU A 8 -37.38 -6.24 5.66
CA LEU A 8 -37.22 -5.10 6.55
C LEU A 8 -35.78 -4.56 6.42
N ALA A 9 -35.72 -3.41 5.76
CA ALA A 9 -34.91 -2.24 6.04
C ALA A 9 -33.53 -2.37 6.75
N ALA A 10 -32.55 -1.79 6.05
CA ALA A 10 -31.57 -0.83 6.55
C ALA A 10 -30.25 -1.30 7.18
N ALA A 11 -29.24 -0.48 6.85
CA ALA A 11 -27.92 -0.28 7.48
C ALA A 11 -26.74 -1.14 6.99
N VAL A 12 -25.90 -0.48 6.16
CA VAL A 12 -24.44 -0.23 6.39
C VAL A 12 -23.79 -1.25 7.34
N THR A 13 -22.84 -2.07 6.89
CA THR A 13 -21.43 -1.67 6.88
C THR A 13 -20.64 -2.38 5.78
N PHE A 14 -20.01 -1.61 4.90
CA PHE A 14 -18.79 -2.03 4.22
C PHE A 14 -17.70 -2.14 5.29
N THR A 15 -17.53 -3.34 5.87
CA THR A 15 -16.42 -3.60 6.79
C THR A 15 -15.18 -3.90 5.95
N THR A 16 -14.57 -2.85 5.37
CA THR A 16 -13.17 -2.95 4.96
C THR A 16 -12.33 -3.01 6.22
N ILE A 17 -12.13 -4.21 6.73
CA ILE A 17 -11.05 -4.49 7.67
C ILE A 17 -9.77 -4.34 6.84
N LEU A 18 -9.25 -3.11 6.73
CA LEU A 18 -7.83 -2.89 6.51
C LEU A 18 -7.15 -3.40 7.77
N ALA A 19 -6.88 -4.71 7.80
CA ALA A 19 -5.94 -5.31 8.72
C ALA A 19 -4.57 -4.70 8.37
N GLY A 20 -4.30 -3.51 8.90
CA GLY A 20 -2.94 -3.04 9.11
C GLY A 20 -2.34 -3.92 10.18
N SER A 21 -1.90 -5.12 9.80
CA SER A 21 -0.98 -5.90 10.60
C SER A 21 0.14 -4.95 11.04
N PRO A 22 0.56 -4.94 12.31
CA PRO A 22 1.76 -4.23 12.69
C PRO A 22 2.90 -4.87 11.90
N ALA A 23 3.29 -4.24 10.79
CA ALA A 23 4.46 -4.64 10.02
C ALA A 23 5.63 -4.47 10.98
N ARG A 24 6.13 -5.60 11.50
CA ARG A 24 7.39 -5.62 12.22
C ARG A 24 8.42 -5.27 11.16
N ALA A 25 8.84 -4.01 11.11
CA ALA A 25 9.87 -3.56 10.20
C ALA A 25 11.13 -4.37 10.50
N ASP A 26 11.43 -5.33 9.64
CA ASP A 26 12.72 -6.01 9.66
C ASP A 26 13.83 -4.98 9.35
N SER A 27 15.08 -5.27 9.69
CA SER A 27 16.20 -4.40 9.33
C SER A 27 16.28 -4.21 7.81
N ASP A 28 15.86 -5.21 7.04
CA ASP A 28 15.79 -5.13 5.59
C ASP A 28 14.65 -4.20 5.12
N ASP A 29 13.50 -4.20 5.79
CA ASP A 29 12.38 -3.28 5.49
C ASP A 29 12.81 -1.82 5.65
N VAL A 30 13.50 -1.49 6.76
CA VAL A 30 13.98 -0.12 7.01
C VAL A 30 14.99 0.31 5.94
N LYS A 31 15.88 -0.60 5.52
CA LYS A 31 16.88 -0.35 4.48
C LYS A 31 16.22 -0.11 3.13
N TRP A 32 15.25 -0.94 2.75
CA TRP A 32 14.57 -0.83 1.45
C TRP A 32 13.68 0.41 1.37
N VAL A 33 12.90 0.70 2.42
CA VAL A 33 12.11 1.94 2.50
C VAL A 33 13.05 3.15 2.44
N GLY A 34 14.16 3.15 3.18
CA GLY A 34 15.14 4.22 3.16
C GLY A 34 15.79 4.44 1.78
N GLN A 35 16.04 3.36 1.03
CA GLN A 35 16.53 3.48 -0.34
C GLN A 35 15.46 4.04 -1.28
N CYS A 36 14.22 3.56 -1.18
CA CYS A 36 13.11 4.07 -1.97
C CYS A 36 12.87 5.57 -1.75
N VAL A 37 12.92 6.04 -0.49
CA VAL A 37 12.77 7.47 -0.19
C VAL A 37 13.87 8.30 -0.86
N LYS A 38 15.11 7.80 -0.86
CA LYS A 38 16.23 8.47 -1.54
C LYS A 38 16.06 8.50 -3.05
N ASP A 39 15.58 7.41 -3.64
CA ASP A 39 15.38 7.29 -5.09
C ASP A 39 14.27 8.24 -5.58
N ASN A 40 13.28 8.52 -4.73
CA ASN A 40 12.09 9.29 -5.07
C ASN A 40 12.10 10.74 -4.55
N LYS A 41 13.18 11.17 -3.85
CA LYS A 41 13.25 12.47 -3.16
C LYS A 41 13.06 13.68 -4.08
N ASP A 42 13.37 13.53 -5.37
CA ASP A 42 13.36 14.60 -6.37
C ASP A 42 12.06 14.61 -7.20
N GLU A 43 11.07 13.77 -6.86
CA GLU A 43 9.78 13.68 -7.57
C GLU A 43 8.73 14.73 -7.14
N GLY A 44 9.15 15.75 -6.39
CA GLY A 44 8.31 16.89 -6.04
C GLY A 44 7.17 16.60 -5.05
N GLN A 45 7.21 15.47 -4.35
CA GLN A 45 6.32 15.17 -3.23
C GLN A 45 6.94 15.51 -1.89
N THR A 46 6.13 15.58 -0.83
CA THR A 46 6.65 15.72 0.53
C THR A 46 7.31 14.42 0.99
N VAL A 47 8.24 14.53 1.94
CA VAL A 47 8.93 13.36 2.51
C VAL A 47 7.93 12.40 3.15
N GLU A 48 6.84 12.91 3.74
CA GLU A 48 5.78 12.08 4.31
C GLU A 48 5.06 11.25 3.25
N VAL A 49 4.70 11.85 2.11
CA VAL A 49 4.06 11.16 0.98
C VAL A 49 4.99 10.08 0.42
N ILE A 50 6.26 10.42 0.21
CA ILE A 50 7.25 9.47 -0.32
C ILE A 50 7.46 8.32 0.66
N THR A 51 7.58 8.62 1.96
CA THR A 51 7.77 7.60 3.00
C THR A 51 6.56 6.67 3.11
N ALA A 52 5.34 7.22 3.05
CA ALA A 52 4.10 6.45 3.04
C ALA A 52 4.01 5.52 1.81
N TYR A 53 4.36 6.05 0.63
CA TYR A 53 4.43 5.26 -0.60
C TYR A 53 5.43 4.11 -0.50
N CYS A 54 6.68 4.41 -0.14
CA CYS A 54 7.74 3.41 -0.02
C CYS A 54 7.43 2.33 1.02
N THR A 55 6.81 2.71 2.15
CA THR A 55 6.35 1.76 3.17
C THR A 55 5.25 0.85 2.62
N CYS A 56 4.28 1.42 1.90
CA CYS A 56 3.21 0.64 1.27
C CYS A 56 3.76 -0.37 0.26
N MET A 57 4.71 0.05 -0.58
CA MET A 57 5.33 -0.80 -1.58
C MET A 57 6.13 -1.94 -0.93
N ASN A 58 6.92 -1.64 0.11
CA ASN A 58 7.67 -2.64 0.87
C ASN A 58 6.75 -3.73 1.43
N ASN A 59 5.62 -3.34 2.03
CA ASN A 59 4.67 -4.29 2.62
C ASN A 59 3.97 -5.19 1.60
N LYS A 60 3.99 -4.82 0.31
CA LYS A 60 3.44 -5.63 -0.79
C LYS A 60 4.47 -6.54 -1.42
N MET A 61 5.76 -6.29 -1.18
CA MET A 61 6.83 -7.16 -1.64
C MET A 61 6.90 -8.43 -0.80
N SER A 62 7.30 -9.52 -1.45
CA SER A 62 7.58 -10.78 -0.75
C SER A 62 8.85 -10.65 0.08
N SER A 63 8.93 -11.36 1.21
CA SER A 63 10.16 -11.44 2.03
C SER A 63 11.35 -12.08 1.29
N ASN A 64 11.09 -12.77 0.16
CA ASN A 64 12.12 -13.36 -0.70
C ASN A 64 12.47 -12.46 -1.90
N GLU A 65 11.92 -11.25 -1.96
CA GLU A 65 12.24 -10.30 -3.02
C GLU A 65 13.68 -9.79 -2.84
N THR A 66 14.42 -9.73 -3.95
CA THR A 66 15.83 -9.32 -3.98
C THR A 66 16.05 -7.99 -4.69
N ARG A 67 15.03 -7.52 -5.43
CA ARG A 67 15.01 -6.22 -6.10
C ARG A 67 14.72 -5.11 -5.10
N THR A 68 15.24 -3.91 -5.36
CA THR A 68 14.81 -2.73 -4.61
C THR A 68 13.35 -2.39 -4.94
N ILE A 69 12.67 -1.65 -4.07
CA ILE A 69 11.29 -1.17 -4.32
C ILE A 69 11.19 -0.48 -5.69
N THR A 70 12.11 0.45 -5.98
CA THR A 70 12.17 1.21 -7.24
C THR A 70 12.44 0.34 -8.48
N GLN A 71 13.10 -0.80 -8.29
CA GLN A 71 13.25 -1.79 -9.38
C GLN A 71 11.97 -2.61 -9.53
N TRP A 72 11.39 -3.05 -8.42
CA TRP A 72 10.22 -3.91 -8.37
C TRP A 72 8.97 -3.24 -8.93
N GLU A 73 8.76 -1.96 -8.61
CA GLU A 73 7.59 -1.18 -9.01
C GLU A 73 7.36 -1.16 -10.54
N LYS A 74 8.44 -1.19 -11.33
CA LYS A 74 8.37 -1.16 -12.81
C LYS A 74 7.53 -2.29 -13.41
N SER A 75 7.42 -3.42 -12.72
CA SER A 75 6.59 -4.56 -13.12
C SER A 75 5.30 -4.72 -12.29
N HIS A 76 5.05 -3.84 -11.33
CA HIS A 76 3.97 -3.92 -10.34
C HIS A 76 3.14 -2.63 -10.33
N LYS A 77 2.61 -2.26 -11.51
CA LYS A 77 1.88 -1.00 -11.72
C LYS A 77 0.63 -0.91 -10.85
N THR A 78 -0.06 -2.02 -10.61
CA THR A 78 -1.27 -2.04 -9.77
C THR A 78 -0.93 -1.66 -8.33
N GLU A 79 0.18 -2.18 -7.80
CA GLU A 79 0.67 -1.84 -6.47
C GLU A 79 1.17 -0.40 -6.41
N MET A 80 1.84 0.09 -7.46
CA MET A 80 2.22 1.49 -7.58
C MET A 80 1.01 2.41 -7.48
N GLU A 81 -0.04 2.19 -8.27
CA GLU A 81 -1.24 3.02 -8.29
C GLU A 81 -1.96 2.99 -6.93
N ALA A 82 -2.11 1.80 -6.35
CA ALA A 82 -2.73 1.63 -5.04
C ALA A 82 -1.95 2.35 -3.93
N CYS A 83 -0.62 2.18 -3.89
CA CYS A 83 0.23 2.82 -2.91
C CYS A 83 0.34 4.33 -3.12
N SER A 84 0.36 4.80 -4.37
CA SER A 84 0.37 6.23 -4.70
C SER A 84 -0.92 6.89 -4.21
N THR A 85 -2.07 6.25 -4.46
CA THR A 85 -3.37 6.71 -3.98
C THR A 85 -3.43 6.75 -2.46
N GLN A 86 -2.96 5.68 -1.80
CA GLN A 86 -2.93 5.60 -0.34
C GLN A 86 -2.01 6.66 0.28
N ALA A 87 -0.86 6.94 -0.34
CA ALA A 87 0.09 7.94 0.12
C ALA A 87 -0.36 9.38 -0.15
N GLY A 88 -1.38 9.58 -0.98
CA GLY A 88 -1.82 10.90 -1.42
C GLY A 88 -0.91 11.52 -2.50
N TRP A 89 -0.11 10.69 -3.18
CA TRP A 89 0.80 11.10 -4.24
C TRP A 89 0.04 11.73 -5.40
N LYS A 90 0.44 12.93 -5.83
CA LYS A 90 -0.17 13.63 -6.96
C LYS A 90 0.65 13.43 -8.23
N GLY A 91 0.05 12.83 -9.25
CA GLY A 91 0.63 12.73 -10.61
C GLY A 91 1.48 11.48 -10.89
N ARG A 92 1.21 10.36 -10.21
CA ARG A 92 1.85 9.05 -10.43
C ARG A 92 0.84 8.02 -10.92
#